data_AF-A0A484X802-F1
#
_entry.id   AF-A0A484X802-F1
#
_cell.length_a   1.000
_cell.length_b   1.000
_cell.length_c   1.000
_cell.angle_alpha   90.00
_cell.angle_beta   90.00
_cell.angle_gamma   90.00
#
_symmetry.space_group_name_H-M   'P 1'
#
loop_
_entity.id
_entity.type
_entity.pdbx_description
1 polymer ?
#
loop_
_entity_poly.entity_id
_entity_poly.type
_entity_poly.pdbx_seq_one_letter_code
_entity_poly.pdbx_strand_id
1 'polypeptide(L)'
;MESKVVVPAEGKKITLQNGKINVPHNPIIPFIEGDGIGVDVTPAMLKVVDAAVEKAYKGERKISWMEIYTGEKSTHVYGQDVWLPAETLDLIRDYRVAIKGH
;
A
#
# COMPACT_ATOMS: atom_id res chain seq x y z
N MET A 1 13.36 15.56 4.07
CA MET A 1 11.91 15.60 3.81
C MET A 1 11.26 14.71 4.85
N GLU A 2 10.24 15.22 5.54
CA GLU A 2 9.49 14.41 6.50
C GLU A 2 8.50 13.52 5.76
N SER A 3 8.42 12.26 6.14
CA SER A 3 7.42 11.32 5.62
C SER A 3 6.01 11.85 5.86
N LYS A 4 5.15 11.74 4.85
CA LYS A 4 3.69 11.95 4.98
C LYS A 4 2.92 10.64 4.98
N VAL A 5 3.60 9.50 4.83
CA VAL A 5 3.00 8.17 4.92
C VAL A 5 2.65 7.86 6.37
N VAL A 6 1.39 7.47 6.61
CA VAL A 6 0.92 7.02 7.91
C VAL A 6 0.92 5.49 7.95
N VAL A 7 1.78 4.92 8.78
CA VAL A 7 1.76 3.46 9.02
C VAL A 7 0.46 3.12 9.78
N PRO A 8 -0.36 2.17 9.29
CA PRO A 8 -1.57 1.75 10.00
C PRO A 8 -1.26 1.30 11.43
N ALA A 9 -2.07 1.72 12.39
CA ALA A 9 -1.91 1.35 13.80
C ALA A 9 -2.03 -0.16 14.02
N GLU A 10 -2.86 -0.82 13.21
CA GLU A 10 -3.01 -2.26 13.16
C GLU A 10 -2.34 -2.84 11.90
N GLY A 11 -1.63 -3.95 12.04
CA GLY A 11 -1.07 -4.69 10.92
C GLY A 11 0.36 -5.15 11.17
N LYS A 12 0.85 -6.08 10.35
CA LYS A 12 2.21 -6.63 10.44
C LYS A 12 2.88 -6.67 9.07
N LYS A 13 4.19 -6.42 9.02
CA LYS A 13 4.97 -6.51 7.78
C LYS A 13 4.98 -7.95 7.25
N ILE A 14 4.90 -8.11 5.93
CA ILE A 14 5.27 -9.36 5.27
C ILE A 14 6.79 -9.52 5.40
N THR A 15 7.24 -10.73 5.73
CA THR A 15 8.69 -11.01 5.87
C THR A 15 9.16 -12.06 4.88
N LEU A 16 10.44 -12.04 4.55
CA LEU A 16 11.11 -13.04 3.71
C LEU A 16 12.15 -13.76 4.57
N GLN A 17 12.00 -15.06 4.73
CA GLN A 17 12.96 -15.90 5.47
C GLN A 17 13.32 -17.10 4.61
N ASN A 18 14.62 -17.30 4.35
CA ASN A 18 15.14 -18.43 3.56
C ASN A 18 14.43 -18.59 2.19
N GLY A 19 14.18 -17.48 1.49
CA GLY A 19 13.49 -17.48 0.20
C GLY A 19 11.98 -17.72 0.26
N LYS A 20 11.40 -17.92 1.45
CA LYS A 20 9.95 -18.10 1.65
C LYS A 20 9.31 -16.83 2.21
N ILE A 21 8.20 -16.43 1.58
CA ILE A 21 7.39 -15.30 2.05
C ILE A 21 6.50 -15.77 3.20
N ASN A 22 6.61 -15.08 4.33
CA ASN A 22 5.76 -15.27 5.50
C ASN A 22 4.76 -14.12 5.58
N VAL A 23 3.48 -14.44 5.35
CA VAL A 23 2.38 -13.47 5.31
C VAL A 23 1.53 -13.62 6.59
N PRO A 24 1.41 -12.57 7.43
CA PRO A 24 0.54 -12.59 8.60
C PRO A 24 -0.95 -12.53 8.19
N HIS A 25 -1.86 -12.73 9.15
CA HIS A 25 -3.30 -12.61 8.93
C HIS A 25 -3.76 -11.16 8.68
N ASN A 26 -2.99 -10.20 9.19
CA ASN A 26 -3.24 -8.77 9.06
C ASN A 26 -2.08 -8.03 8.36
N PRO A 27 -1.77 -8.36 7.10
CA PRO A 27 -0.61 -7.77 6.42
C PRO A 27 -0.82 -6.28 6.15
N ILE A 28 0.24 -5.49 6.35
CA ILE A 28 0.28 -4.11 5.84
C ILE A 28 0.69 -4.16 4.37
N ILE A 29 -0.16 -3.61 3.50
CA ILE A 29 0.08 -3.55 2.05
C ILE A 29 0.13 -2.09 1.61
N PRO A 30 1.32 -1.59 1.22
CA PRO A 30 1.42 -0.31 0.56
C PRO A 30 0.61 -0.27 -0.74
N PHE A 31 -0.09 0.83 -0.97
CA PHE A 31 -0.75 1.08 -2.25
C PHE A 31 -0.49 2.52 -2.73
N ILE A 32 -0.47 2.69 -4.05
CA ILE A 32 -0.40 3.98 -4.73
C ILE A 32 -1.73 4.17 -5.46
N GLU A 33 -2.43 5.28 -5.22
CA GLU A 33 -3.70 5.60 -5.89
C GLU A 33 -3.58 5.63 -7.41
N GLY A 34 -2.46 6.17 -7.92
CA GLY A 34 -2.21 6.39 -9.34
C GLY A 34 -2.74 7.75 -9.82
N ASP A 35 -2.29 8.14 -10.99
CA ASP A 35 -2.68 9.40 -11.64
C ASP A 35 -3.92 9.18 -12.54
N GLY A 36 -4.57 10.27 -12.94
CA GLY A 36 -5.73 10.22 -13.84
C GLY A 36 -6.86 9.33 -13.31
N ILE A 37 -7.16 8.23 -14.01
CA ILE A 37 -8.23 7.28 -13.62
C ILE A 37 -7.92 6.49 -12.34
N GLY A 38 -6.73 6.62 -11.76
CA GLY A 38 -6.35 6.00 -10.49
C GLY A 38 -7.35 6.27 -9.36
N VAL A 39 -7.89 7.50 -9.31
CA VAL A 39 -8.92 7.92 -8.35
C VAL A 39 -10.23 7.15 -8.49
N ASP A 40 -10.52 6.60 -9.67
CA ASP A 40 -11.73 5.80 -9.91
C ASP A 40 -11.49 4.32 -9.59
N VAL A 41 -10.37 3.76 -10.08
CA VAL A 41 -10.13 2.32 -10.05
C VAL A 41 -9.55 1.83 -8.73
N THR A 42 -8.72 2.63 -8.06
CA THR A 42 -8.07 2.20 -6.80
C THR A 42 -9.08 2.05 -5.67
N PRO A 43 -9.99 3.01 -5.41
CA PRO A 43 -11.03 2.82 -4.38
C PRO A 43 -11.96 1.64 -4.66
N ALA A 44 -12.24 1.34 -5.93
CA ALA A 44 -13.01 0.17 -6.32
C ALA A 44 -12.25 -1.13 -6.03
N MET A 45 -10.97 -1.19 -6.38
CA MET A 45 -10.09 -2.33 -6.10
C MET A 45 -10.03 -2.65 -4.61
N LEU A 46 -9.79 -1.63 -3.77
CA LEU A 46 -9.71 -1.80 -2.31
C LEU A 46 -11.00 -2.43 -1.75
N LYS A 47 -12.18 -1.91 -2.15
CA LYS A 47 -13.48 -2.43 -1.72
C LYS A 47 -13.70 -3.89 -2.14
N VAL A 48 -13.35 -4.24 -3.37
CA VAL A 48 -13.52 -5.61 -3.89
C VAL A 48 -12.59 -6.58 -3.17
N VAL A 49 -11.32 -6.21 -2.99
CA VAL A 49 -10.33 -7.06 -2.31
C VAL A 49 -10.72 -7.26 -0.84
N ASP A 50 -11.09 -6.19 -0.14
CA ASP A 50 -11.50 -6.29 1.27
C ASP A 50 -12.73 -7.19 1.43
N ALA A 51 -13.75 -7.04 0.57
CA ALA A 51 -14.94 -7.89 0.60
C ALA A 51 -14.62 -9.36 0.29
N ALA A 52 -13.68 -9.62 -0.62
CA ALA A 52 -13.25 -10.98 -0.95
C ALA A 52 -12.49 -11.64 0.21
N VAL A 53 -11.58 -10.90 0.86
CA VAL A 53 -10.82 -11.36 2.03
C VAL A 53 -11.78 -11.66 3.19
N GLU A 54 -12.67 -10.73 3.51
CA GLU A 54 -13.67 -10.90 4.56
C GLU A 54 -14.53 -12.15 4.32
N LYS A 55 -15.05 -12.33 3.10
CA LYS A 55 -15.89 -13.48 2.74
C LYS A 55 -15.14 -14.80 2.79
N ALA A 56 -13.89 -14.85 2.31
CA ALA A 56 -13.11 -16.08 2.25
C ALA A 56 -12.66 -16.56 3.63
N TYR A 57 -12.34 -15.62 4.52
CA TYR A 57 -11.72 -15.91 5.82
C TYR A 57 -12.62 -15.62 7.02
N LYS A 58 -13.87 -15.19 6.81
CA LYS A 58 -14.85 -14.92 7.88
C LYS A 58 -14.29 -13.98 8.96
N GLY A 59 -13.57 -12.95 8.54
CA GLY A 59 -12.93 -11.97 9.42
C GLY A 59 -11.60 -12.40 10.06
N GLU A 60 -11.14 -13.64 9.89
CA GLU A 60 -9.84 -14.09 10.43
C GLU A 60 -8.63 -13.45 9.73
N ARG A 61 -8.84 -12.81 8.58
CA ARG A 61 -7.81 -12.09 7.82
C ARG A 61 -8.35 -10.74 7.37
N LYS A 62 -7.47 -9.75 7.31
CA LYS A 62 -7.80 -8.38 6.90
C LYS A 62 -6.56 -7.67 6.38
N ILE A 63 -6.66 -6.87 5.33
CA ILE A 63 -5.52 -6.07 4.86
C ILE A 63 -5.50 -4.73 5.59
N SER A 64 -4.31 -4.31 6.03
CA SER A 64 -4.06 -2.96 6.53
C SER A 64 -3.44 -2.14 5.39
N TRP A 65 -4.27 -1.39 4.67
CA TRP A 65 -3.81 -0.57 3.54
C TRP A 65 -3.01 0.63 4.03
N MET A 66 -1.85 0.86 3.40
CA MET A 66 -0.97 2.00 3.69
C MET A 66 -0.76 2.79 2.41
N GLU A 67 -1.31 4.00 2.31
CA GLU A 67 -1.10 4.82 1.12
C GLU A 67 0.36 5.31 1.08
N ILE A 68 1.01 5.14 -0.07
CA ILE A 68 2.31 5.71 -0.39
C ILE A 68 2.22 6.45 -1.72
N TYR A 69 3.13 7.38 -1.97
CA TYR A 69 2.93 8.38 -3.01
C TYR A 69 3.99 8.31 -4.11
N THR A 70 3.54 8.47 -5.35
CA THR A 70 4.38 8.73 -6.53
C THR A 70 3.49 9.41 -7.58
N GLY A 71 4.09 9.98 -8.62
CA GLY A 71 3.35 10.67 -9.68
C GLY A 71 2.88 12.06 -9.25
N GLU A 72 1.79 12.52 -9.87
CA GLU A 72 1.22 13.85 -9.66
C GLU A 72 0.87 14.07 -8.19
N LYS A 73 0.24 13.07 -7.55
CA LYS A 73 -0.13 13.16 -6.12
C LYS A 73 1.09 13.39 -5.21
N SER A 74 2.24 12.83 -5.55
CA SER A 74 3.47 13.05 -4.79
C SER A 74 3.93 14.52 -4.88
N THR A 75 3.77 15.16 -6.04
CA THR A 75 4.16 16.57 -6.20
C THR A 75 3.32 17.50 -5.32
N HIS A 76 2.06 17.16 -5.08
CA HIS A 76 1.17 17.88 -4.18
C HIS A 76 1.48 17.62 -2.69
N VAL A 77 1.88 16.40 -2.33
CA VAL A 77 2.15 16.00 -0.94
C VAL A 77 3.55 16.41 -0.46
N TYR A 78 4.56 16.29 -1.33
CA TYR A 78 5.98 16.45 -0.97
C TYR A 78 6.67 17.66 -1.62
N GLY A 79 6.08 18.24 -2.66
CA GLY A 79 6.62 19.42 -3.36
C GLY A 79 6.76 19.21 -4.86
N GLN A 80 6.77 20.33 -5.60
CA GLN A 80 6.52 20.38 -7.05
C GLN A 80 7.38 19.44 -7.93
N ASP A 81 8.63 19.17 -7.55
CA ASP A 81 9.54 18.31 -8.32
C ASP A 81 9.76 16.92 -7.70
N VAL A 82 8.94 16.55 -6.72
CA VAL A 82 9.06 15.28 -5.99
C VAL A 82 8.11 14.25 -6.58
N TRP A 83 8.47 13.70 -7.73
CA TRP A 83 7.66 12.71 -8.47
C TRP A 83 7.77 11.28 -7.91
N LEU A 84 8.95 10.91 -7.43
CA LEU A 84 9.23 9.61 -6.84
C LEU A 84 10.04 9.80 -5.55
N PRO A 85 9.38 9.94 -4.39
CA PRO A 85 10.06 9.98 -3.11
C PRO A 85 10.87 8.71 -2.89
N ALA A 86 12.09 8.83 -2.39
CA ALA A 86 12.93 7.66 -2.07
C ALA A 86 12.23 6.71 -1.08
N GLU A 87 11.45 7.27 -0.14
CA GLU A 87 10.69 6.47 0.83
C GLU A 87 9.66 5.54 0.19
N THR A 88 9.11 5.87 -0.98
CA THR A 88 8.19 4.98 -1.70
C THR A 88 8.89 3.69 -2.10
N LEU A 89 10.13 3.78 -2.59
CA LEU A 89 10.93 2.60 -2.95
C LEU A 89 11.34 1.80 -1.70
N ASP A 90 11.70 2.50 -0.63
CA ASP A 90 12.09 1.85 0.62
C ASP A 90 10.89 1.14 1.27
N LEU A 91 9.71 1.75 1.29
CA LEU A 91 8.47 1.15 1.79
C LEU A 91 8.05 -0.06 0.95
N ILE A 92 8.15 -0.01 -0.39
CA ILE A 92 7.88 -1.20 -1.22
C ILE A 92 8.85 -2.33 -0.87
N ARG A 93 10.15 -2.02 -0.71
CA ARG A 93 11.18 -3.01 -0.36
C ARG A 93 10.95 -3.63 1.03
N ASP A 94 10.57 -2.79 1.99
CA ASP A 94 10.35 -3.17 3.38
C ASP A 94 9.11 -4.02 3.57
N TYR A 95 8.01 -3.66 2.91
CA TYR A 95 6.70 -4.32 3.03
C TYR A 95 6.50 -5.44 2.01
N ARG A 96 7.46 -5.65 1.10
CA ARG A 96 7.61 -6.78 0.15
C ARG A 96 6.58 -6.83 -0.97
N VAL A 97 5.33 -6.48 -0.70
CA VAL A 97 4.24 -6.49 -1.67
C VAL A 97 3.57 -5.13 -1.64
N ALA A 98 3.38 -4.52 -2.81
CA ALA A 98 2.64 -3.27 -2.98
C ALA A 98 1.83 -3.34 -4.28
N ILE A 99 0.81 -2.50 -4.39
CA ILE A 99 -0.01 -2.37 -5.60
C ILE A 99 -0.05 -0.90 -6.06
N LYS A 100 -0.07 -0.66 -7.37
CA LYS A 100 -0.22 0.68 -7.92
C LYS A 100 -1.42 0.80 -8.84
N GLY A 101 -2.09 1.94 -8.78
CA GLY A 101 -2.86 2.47 -9.89
C GLY A 101 -1.98 2.89 -11.07
N HIS A 102 -2.61 3.46 -12.09
CA HIS A 102 -1.93 3.90 -13.31
C HIS A 102 -0.87 4.95 -12.99
#